data_AF-A0A0L7LFU5-F1
#
_entry.id   AF-A0A0L7LFU5-F1
#
_cell.length_a   1.000
_cell.length_b   1.000
_cell.length_c   1.000
_cell.angle_alpha   90.00
_cell.angle_beta   90.00
_cell.angle_gamma   90.00
#
_symmetry.space_group_name_H-M   'P 1'
#
loop_
_entity.id
_entity.type
_entity.pdbx_description
1 polymer ?
#
loop_
_entity_poly.entity_id
_entity_poly.type
_entity_poly.pdbx_seq_one_letter_code
_entity_poly.pdbx_strand_id
1 'polypeptide(L)'
;MDLLASATAHVVIKYASVDTQDQKTRRHKASLHRWDYDLAWLFPPPNFIPQVLFHLNRAKGRYILIALNWNKVFWHADLQSRTIQDPYQIMLMPEPFTIFD
;
A
#
# COMPACT_ATOMS: atom_id res chain seq x y z
N MET A 1 -2.61 -5.25 8.66
CA MET A 1 -3.06 -3.85 8.81
C MET A 1 -2.93 -3.19 7.45
N ASP A 2 -3.95 -2.47 6.97
CA ASP A 2 -3.85 -1.64 5.76
C ASP A 2 -3.51 -0.20 6.15
N LEU A 3 -2.35 0.31 5.74
CA LEU A 3 -1.81 1.55 6.31
C LEU A 3 -2.25 2.83 5.57
N LEU A 4 -2.88 2.69 4.40
CA LEU A 4 -3.23 3.82 3.53
C LEU A 4 -4.58 3.56 2.85
N ALA A 5 -5.65 3.43 3.65
CA ALA A 5 -6.97 3.13 3.13
C ALA A 5 -8.09 3.97 3.75
N SER A 6 -9.23 4.02 3.07
CA SER A 6 -10.47 4.62 3.58
C SER A 6 -11.43 3.55 4.10
N ALA A 7 -12.51 3.97 4.76
CA ALA A 7 -13.61 3.10 5.15
C ALA A 7 -14.25 2.31 4.00
N THR A 8 -14.13 2.79 2.75
CA THR A 8 -14.74 2.16 1.57
C THR A 8 -13.77 1.33 0.73
N ALA A 9 -12.45 1.51 0.92
CA ALA A 9 -11.43 0.94 0.04
C ALA A 9 -10.36 0.13 0.80
N HIS A 10 -10.60 -0.24 2.05
CA HIS A 10 -9.66 -1.06 2.82
C HIS A 10 -9.67 -2.52 2.36
N VAL A 11 -8.50 -3.13 2.23
CA VAL A 11 -8.40 -4.56 1.85
C VAL A 11 -8.57 -5.49 3.06
N VAL A 12 -8.29 -5.00 4.26
CA VAL A 12 -8.41 -5.78 5.51
C VAL A 12 -9.18 -5.02 6.59
N ILE A 13 -9.77 -5.76 7.54
CA ILE A 13 -10.63 -5.23 8.62
C ILE A 13 -9.93 -4.10 9.43
N LYS A 14 -8.62 -4.22 9.68
CA LYS A 14 -7.86 -3.22 10.43
C LYS A 14 -7.09 -2.34 9.47
N TYR A 15 -7.46 -1.06 9.40
CA TYR A 15 -6.83 -0.09 8.50
C TYR A 15 -6.57 1.27 9.17
N ALA A 16 -5.72 2.07 8.56
CA ALA A 16 -5.42 3.45 8.92
C ALA A 16 -5.84 4.39 7.79
N SER A 17 -6.51 5.47 8.17
CA SER A 17 -7.09 6.44 7.23
C SER A 17 -6.42 7.80 7.36
N VAL A 18 -6.32 8.52 6.24
CA VAL A 18 -5.93 9.93 6.26
C VAL A 18 -7.11 10.84 6.62
N ASP A 19 -8.34 10.37 6.41
CA ASP A 19 -9.55 11.08 6.77
C ASP A 19 -9.73 11.09 8.29
N THR A 20 -9.76 12.29 8.87
CA THR A 20 -9.94 12.49 10.32
C THR A 20 -11.38 12.28 10.78
N GLN A 21 -12.34 12.24 9.85
CA GLN A 21 -13.75 11.98 10.17
C GLN A 21 -14.08 10.48 10.18
N ASP A 22 -13.17 9.63 9.69
CA ASP A 22 -13.36 8.18 9.66
C ASP A 22 -13.29 7.56 11.06
N GLN A 23 -14.43 7.44 11.73
CA GLN A 23 -14.52 6.86 13.08
C GLN A 23 -14.26 5.35 13.12
N LYS A 24 -14.27 4.67 11.97
CA LYS A 24 -14.06 3.21 11.91
C LYS A 24 -12.58 2.85 11.77
N THR A 25 -11.73 3.83 11.48
CA THR A 25 -10.29 3.59 11.32
C THR A 25 -9.63 3.21 12.65
N ARG A 26 -8.62 2.35 12.60
CA ARG A 26 -7.82 2.03 13.79
C ARG A 26 -6.86 3.14 14.15
N ARG A 27 -6.41 3.92 13.17
CA ARG A 27 -5.51 5.07 13.34
C ARG A 27 -5.74 6.09 12.24
N HIS A 28 -5.66 7.36 12.60
CA HIS A 28 -5.56 8.42 11.61
C HIS A 28 -4.10 8.68 11.26
N LYS A 29 -3.82 8.97 9.99
CA LYS A 29 -2.49 9.35 9.48
C LYS A 29 -1.40 8.36 9.92
N ALA A 30 -1.33 7.20 9.26
CA ALA A 30 -0.36 6.15 9.61
C ALA A 30 1.11 6.63 9.69
N SER A 31 1.49 7.66 8.93
CA SER A 31 2.82 8.27 8.94
C SER A 31 3.19 8.95 10.27
N LEU A 32 2.24 9.29 11.14
CA LEU A 32 2.54 9.88 12.45
C LEU A 32 2.96 8.84 13.49
N HIS A 33 2.93 7.56 13.14
CA HIS A 33 3.21 6.47 14.06
C HIS A 33 4.38 5.63 13.58
N ARG A 34 5.10 5.04 14.53
CA ARG A 34 6.07 3.98 14.21
C ARG A 34 5.32 2.78 13.63
N TRP A 35 5.84 2.23 12.53
CA TRP A 35 5.32 1.02 11.93
C TRP A 35 6.03 -0.18 12.54
N ASP A 36 5.28 -0.97 13.30
CA ASP A 36 5.75 -2.22 13.92
C ASP A 36 4.61 -3.23 13.79
N TYR A 37 4.69 -4.04 12.73
CA TYR A 37 3.62 -4.96 12.34
C TYR A 37 4.22 -6.25 11.79
N ASP A 38 3.70 -7.41 12.20
CA ASP A 38 4.13 -8.70 11.65
C ASP A 38 3.91 -8.80 10.12
N LEU A 39 2.81 -8.20 9.66
CA LEU A 39 2.47 -8.01 8.24
C LEU A 39 1.52 -6.81 8.05
N ALA A 40 1.86 -5.93 7.11
CA ALA A 40 1.01 -4.81 6.71
C ALA A 40 0.95 -4.62 5.18
N TRP A 41 -0.14 -4.02 4.72
CA TRP A 41 -0.40 -3.70 3.32
C TRP A 41 -0.24 -2.20 3.12
N LEU A 42 0.39 -1.85 1.99
CA LEU A 42 0.61 -0.48 1.55
C LEU A 42 0.09 -0.35 0.13
N PHE A 43 -0.95 0.47 -0.06
CA PHE A 43 -1.45 0.83 -1.39
C PHE A 43 -1.41 2.37 -1.57
N PRO A 44 -0.21 2.97 -1.58
CA PRO A 44 -0.06 4.42 -1.68
C PRO A 44 -0.40 4.94 -3.08
N PRO A 45 -0.94 6.17 -3.16
CA PRO A 45 -0.84 6.97 -4.38
C PRO A 45 0.64 7.11 -4.83
N PRO A 46 0.93 7.20 -6.15
CA PRO A 46 2.30 7.24 -6.67
C PRO A 46 3.20 8.30 -6.04
N ASN A 47 2.65 9.50 -5.81
CA ASN A 47 3.35 10.62 -5.19
C ASN A 47 3.68 10.39 -3.70
N PHE A 48 3.04 9.40 -3.06
CA PHE A 48 3.23 9.08 -1.65
C PHE A 48 4.27 7.98 -1.40
N ILE A 49 4.67 7.24 -2.44
CA ILE A 49 5.64 6.15 -2.35
C ILE A 49 6.98 6.57 -1.72
N PRO A 50 7.59 7.72 -2.09
CA PRO A 50 8.84 8.15 -1.47
C PRO A 50 8.73 8.32 0.05
N GLN A 51 7.60 8.86 0.53
CA GLN A 51 7.34 9.00 1.96
C GLN A 51 7.13 7.64 2.64
N VAL A 52 6.48 6.70 1.97
CA VAL A 52 6.35 5.31 2.43
C VAL A 52 7.74 4.66 2.57
N LEU A 53 8.60 4.77 1.56
CA LEU A 53 9.97 4.24 1.60
C LEU A 53 10.78 4.88 2.74
N PHE A 54 10.62 6.19 2.95
CA PHE A 54 11.22 6.88 4.09
C PHE A 54 10.79 6.26 5.43
N HIS A 55 9.48 5.99 5.60
CA HIS A 55 8.96 5.33 6.81
C HIS A 55 9.47 3.91 6.98
N LEU A 56 9.57 3.14 5.89
CA LEU A 56 10.06 1.76 5.91
C LEU A 56 11.51 1.65 6.43
N ASN A 57 12.34 2.68 6.28
CA ASN A 57 13.69 2.70 6.89
C ASN A 57 13.70 2.52 8.41
N ARG A 58 12.61 2.88 9.10
CA ARG A 58 12.49 2.84 10.56
C ARG A 58 11.46 1.82 11.04
N ALA A 59 10.84 1.11 10.09
CA ALA A 59 9.78 0.16 10.35
C ALA A 59 10.33 -1.18 10.83
N LYS A 60 9.49 -1.98 11.49
CA LYS A 60 9.80 -3.35 11.90
C LYS A 60 8.72 -4.29 11.39
N GLY A 61 9.16 -5.38 10.76
CA GLY A 61 8.30 -6.44 10.24
C GLY A 61 8.20 -6.45 8.72
N ARG A 62 7.10 -7.00 8.18
CA ARG A 62 6.94 -7.23 6.73
C ARG A 62 5.85 -6.34 6.14
N TYR A 63 6.11 -5.85 4.94
CA TYR A 63 5.24 -4.91 4.26
C TYR A 63 5.07 -5.34 2.81
N ILE A 64 3.81 -5.47 2.38
CA ILE A 64 3.45 -5.70 0.98
C ILE A 64 3.13 -4.34 0.39
N LEU A 65 3.99 -3.88 -0.52
CA LEU A 65 3.73 -2.68 -1.31
C LEU A 65 3.04 -3.09 -2.61
N ILE A 66 1.78 -2.68 -2.76
CA ILE A 66 1.05 -2.77 -4.01
C ILE A 66 1.25 -1.44 -4.74
N ALA A 67 1.73 -1.51 -5.98
CA ALA A 67 1.89 -0.36 -6.85
C ALA A 67 1.63 -0.78 -8.29
N LEU A 68 1.25 0.18 -9.13
CA LEU A 68 1.20 -0.07 -10.57
C LEU A 68 2.63 -0.22 -11.11
N ASN A 69 2.77 -1.01 -12.18
CA ASN A 69 4.04 -1.13 -12.89
C ASN A 69 4.30 0.13 -13.73
N TRP A 70 4.83 1.19 -13.09
CA TRP A 70 5.21 2.42 -13.77
C TRP A 70 6.64 2.34 -14.29
N ASN A 71 6.81 2.63 -15.58
CA ASN A 71 8.13 2.69 -16.20
C ASN A 71 8.91 3.93 -15.72
N LYS A 72 10.21 3.76 -15.45
CA LYS A 72 11.18 4.85 -15.16
C LYS A 72 10.88 5.69 -13.89
N VAL A 73 10.30 5.08 -12.86
CA VAL A 73 10.11 5.76 -11.57
C VAL A 73 11.40 5.75 -10.73
N PHE A 74 11.77 6.92 -10.19
CA PHE A 74 13.03 7.10 -9.48
C PHE A 74 13.16 6.24 -8.20
N TRP A 75 12.03 5.92 -7.57
CA TRP A 75 11.98 5.14 -6.33
C TRP A 75 12.09 3.63 -6.57
N HIS A 76 12.04 3.15 -7.81
CA HIS A 76 12.05 1.72 -8.11
C HIS A 76 13.34 1.04 -7.64
N ALA A 77 14.49 1.65 -7.90
CA ALA A 77 15.78 1.08 -7.49
C ALA A 77 15.91 0.99 -5.96
N ASP A 78 15.42 2.02 -5.26
CA ASP A 78 15.39 2.04 -3.80
C ASP A 78 14.49 0.92 -3.25
N LEU A 79 13.29 0.77 -3.81
CA LEU A 79 12.39 -0.33 -3.47
C LEU A 79 13.05 -1.70 -3.70
N GLN A 80 13.61 -1.93 -4.89
CA GLN A 80 14.27 -3.18 -5.27
C GLN A 80 15.40 -3.56 -4.30
N SER A 81 16.18 -2.60 -3.82
CA SER A 81 17.26 -2.86 -2.86
C SER A 81 16.79 -3.33 -1.47
N ARG A 82 15.52 -3.10 -1.14
CA ARG A 82 14.89 -3.43 0.16
C ARG A 82 14.02 -4.67 0.11
N THR A 83 13.70 -5.08 -1.11
CA THR A 83 12.75 -6.14 -1.38
C THR A 83 13.31 -7.48 -0.90
N ILE A 84 12.56 -8.17 -0.04
CA ILE A 84 12.92 -9.51 0.46
C ILE A 84 12.60 -10.58 -0.58
N GLN A 85 11.67 -10.30 -1.50
CA GLN A 85 11.18 -11.22 -2.51
C GLN A 85 10.73 -10.47 -3.76
N ASP A 86 11.09 -10.97 -4.94
CA ASP A 86 10.76 -10.35 -6.22
C ASP A 86 9.27 -9.97 -6.36
N PRO A 87 8.95 -8.85 -7.03
CA PRO A 87 7.57 -8.41 -7.21
C PRO A 87 6.72 -9.47 -7.92
N TYR A 88 5.56 -9.79 -7.33
CA TYR A 88 4.54 -10.55 -8.03
C TYR A 88 3.79 -9.66 -9.02
N GLN A 89 3.84 -10.03 -10.30
CA GLN A 89 3.01 -9.40 -11.30
C GLN A 89 1.62 -10.03 -11.29
N ILE A 90 0.62 -9.21 -10.97
CA ILE A 90 -0.78 -9.59 -11.06
C ILE A 90 -1.28 -9.14 -12.42
N MET A 91 -1.62 -10.10 -13.29
CA MET A 91 -2.32 -9.80 -14.53
C MET A 91 -3.78 -9.53 -14.21
N LEU A 92 -4.30 -8.37 -14.62
CA LEU A 92 -5.73 -8.13 -14.59
C LEU A 92 -6.39 -9.16 -15.51
N MET A 93 -7.42 -9.84 -15.01
CA MET A 93 -8.21 -10.70 -15.89
C MET A 93 -8.92 -9.81 -16.91
N PRO A 94 -8.99 -10.22 -18.19
CA PRO A 94 -9.80 -9.49 -19.17
C PRO A 94 -11.24 -9.44 -18.65
N GLU A 95 -11.86 -8.27 -18.73
CA GLU A 95 -13.28 -8.05 -18.39
C GLU A 95 -14.12 -9.17 -19.02
N PRO A 96 -15.11 -9.75 -18.30
CA PRO A 96 -16.04 -10.66 -18.93
C PRO A 96 -16.76 -9.91 -20.04
N PHE A 97 -16.63 -10.37 -21.28
CA PHE A 97 -17.39 -9.86 -22.42
C PHE A 97 -18.88 -9.92 -22.07
N THR A 98 -19.50 -8.77 -21.79
CA THR A 98 -20.95 -8.68 -21.71
C THR A 98 -21.48 -8.83 -23.13
N ILE A 99 -21.89 -10.05 -23.48
CA ILE A 99 -22.72 -10.28 -24.67
C ILE A 99 -24.07 -9.65 -24.35
N PHE A 100 -24.38 -8.53 -25.00
CA PHE A 100 -25.75 -8.01 -25.03
C PHE A 100 -26.46 -8.73 -26.18
N ASP A 101 -27.46 -9.57 -25.84
CA ASP A 101 -28.49 -10.06 -26.76
C ASP A 101 -29.57 -8.98 -26.98
#